data_AF-A0A1G9FI92-F1
#
_entry.id   AF-A0A1G9FI92-F1
#
_cell.length_a   1.000
_cell.length_b   1.000
_cell.length_c   1.000
_cell.angle_alpha   90.00
_cell.angle_beta   90.00
_cell.angle_gamma   90.00
#
_symmetry.space_group_name_H-M   'P 1'
#
loop_
_entity.id
_entity.type
_entity.pdbx_description
1 polymer ?
#
loop_
_entity_poly.entity_id
_entity_poly.type
_entity_poly.pdbx_seq_one_letter_code
_entity_poly.pdbx_strand_id
1 'polypeptide(L)'
;MIDTPSLVDQYCHGVLRAELGLGTFEAHLGRGEGPPAPGTTFFDTQTGFAVRRWCPPLLDLEPHCPAPHYLARRRELGVVEAERRLLRGSGITAYLVDTGLPDDLTGPAELGAAGGARAHEIVRLELLAEQVADTSGTVESFLGNLAESVHGAASGAIAFSSVAGVRHGLALAPEPPDAGEVGGAAGRWLAARQVGGKLTDPVLLRHLLWMGVASGLPLQLHTGAGDPGPYLTRFARATAGLGTDLVLLHGYPYHRHAAHLAGIFPHVYADLGPALVRSGARGPAVFAELLELAPFGKLLFSSGARGLPELHVVAARAYREAVGRVLGGWVADGAWSRTDAERVAAMIAAGNAERVYGLAERQTGQPVSRPPYEAGRDVSHGSGARLMPVGLAGTTGPAGPTLTGPAPTAPTPRVPAQDDPAARVRRG
;
A
#
# COMPACT_ATOMS: atom_id res chain seq x y z
N MET A 1 31.36 6.17 -1.02
CA MET A 1 29.95 5.93 -0.64
C MET A 1 29.08 6.52 -1.75
N ILE A 2 27.99 5.86 -2.17
CA ILE A 2 27.03 6.47 -3.10
C ILE A 2 26.15 7.42 -2.27
N ASP A 3 26.11 8.69 -2.62
CA ASP A 3 25.34 9.69 -1.88
C ASP A 3 23.83 9.60 -2.21
N THR A 4 22.98 9.87 -1.21
CA THR A 4 21.52 9.88 -1.32
C THR A 4 20.97 11.07 -0.52
N PRO A 5 21.03 12.30 -1.04
CA PRO A 5 20.88 13.49 -0.21
C PRO A 5 19.48 13.67 0.41
N SER A 6 18.42 13.15 -0.22
CA SER A 6 17.03 13.30 0.25
C SER A 6 16.24 11.99 0.09
N LEU A 7 15.33 11.72 1.03
CA LEU A 7 14.37 10.61 0.94
C LEU A 7 12.94 11.15 0.96
N VAL A 8 12.12 10.70 0.01
CA VAL A 8 10.66 10.86 0.04
C VAL A 8 10.06 9.51 0.40
N ASP A 9 9.51 9.42 1.60
CA ASP A 9 8.82 8.22 2.06
C ASP A 9 7.41 8.22 1.46
N GLN A 10 7.28 7.56 0.31
CA GLN A 10 6.05 7.59 -0.49
C GLN A 10 4.88 6.82 0.15
N TYR A 11 5.14 6.03 1.19
CA TYR A 11 4.11 5.31 1.91
C TYR A 11 4.55 4.98 3.34
N CYS A 12 3.89 5.61 4.31
CA CYS A 12 4.00 5.32 5.72
C CYS A 12 2.70 5.65 6.46
N HIS A 13 2.71 5.45 7.78
CA HIS A 13 1.66 5.86 8.69
C HIS A 13 2.23 6.79 9.76
N GLY A 14 1.34 7.42 10.52
CA GLY A 14 1.73 8.17 11.70
C GLY A 14 2.36 7.31 12.80
N VAL A 15 2.89 8.00 13.80
CA VAL A 15 3.47 7.43 15.01
C VAL A 15 2.52 7.59 16.19
N LEU A 16 2.66 6.75 17.21
CA LEU A 16 1.80 6.77 18.39
C LEU A 16 2.13 8.00 19.26
N ARG A 17 1.09 8.69 19.73
CA ARG A 17 1.22 9.84 20.63
C ARG A 17 1.57 9.45 22.07
N ALA A 18 1.40 8.18 22.44
CA ALA A 18 1.61 7.68 23.78
C ALA A 18 3.01 7.06 23.98
N GLU A 19 3.51 7.15 25.21
CA GLU A 19 4.72 6.44 25.62
C GLU A 19 4.43 4.94 25.79
N LEU A 20 5.41 4.09 25.46
CA LEU A 20 5.19 2.64 25.40
C LEU A 20 5.93 1.86 26.50
N GLY A 21 5.20 0.88 27.04
CA GLY A 21 5.73 -0.25 27.80
C GLY A 21 6.65 -1.12 26.93
N LEU A 22 7.42 -2.03 27.53
CA LEU A 22 8.19 -3.02 26.76
C LEU A 22 7.25 -3.87 25.88
N GLY A 23 6.20 -4.44 26.48
CA GLY A 23 5.25 -5.28 25.74
C GLY A 23 4.47 -4.55 24.65
N THR A 24 4.04 -3.30 24.88
CA THR A 24 3.34 -2.52 23.86
C THR A 24 4.27 -2.05 22.76
N PHE A 25 5.53 -1.69 23.08
CA PHE A 25 6.55 -1.42 22.07
C PHE A 25 6.80 -2.64 21.18
N GLU A 26 6.97 -3.82 21.78
CA GLU A 26 7.18 -5.06 21.03
C GLU A 26 5.99 -5.42 20.13
N ALA A 27 4.74 -5.21 20.59
CA ALA A 27 3.55 -5.43 19.78
C ALA A 27 3.54 -4.58 18.49
N HIS A 28 4.14 -3.38 18.51
CA HIS A 28 4.29 -2.54 17.31
C HIS A 28 5.58 -2.81 16.52
N LEU A 29 6.61 -3.39 17.16
CA LEU A 29 7.83 -3.85 16.50
C LEU A 29 7.55 -5.11 15.67
N GLY A 30 6.74 -6.02 16.21
CA GLY A 30 6.17 -7.15 15.50
C GLY A 30 5.09 -6.70 14.51
N ARG A 31 4.93 -7.44 13.42
CA ARG A 31 3.80 -7.28 12.47
C ARG A 31 2.79 -8.43 12.55
N GLY A 32 2.87 -9.22 13.63
CA GLY A 32 1.99 -10.37 13.86
C GLY A 32 0.67 -9.98 14.51
N GLU A 33 -0.25 -10.94 14.62
CA GLU A 33 -1.59 -10.74 15.18
C GLU A 33 -1.62 -10.69 16.72
N GLY A 34 -0.46 -10.74 17.38
CA GLY A 34 -0.37 -10.82 18.83
C GLY A 34 1.02 -10.57 19.38
N PRO A 35 1.18 -10.65 20.71
CA PRO A 35 2.46 -10.52 21.38
C PRO A 35 3.44 -11.63 20.94
N PRO A 36 4.75 -11.48 21.22
CA PRO A 36 5.69 -12.57 20.99
C PRO A 36 5.28 -13.81 21.78
N ALA A 37 5.59 -15.00 21.26
CA ALA A 37 5.31 -16.26 21.93
C ALA A 37 5.99 -16.29 23.32
N PRO A 38 5.42 -16.99 24.33
CA PRO A 38 6.01 -17.05 25.66
C PRO A 38 7.49 -17.39 25.65
N GLY A 39 8.32 -16.56 26.28
CA GLY A 39 9.78 -16.72 26.32
C GLY A 39 10.54 -16.19 25.09
N THR A 40 9.85 -15.58 24.12
CA THR A 40 10.47 -14.95 22.94
C THR A 40 10.26 -13.43 22.95
N THR A 41 10.99 -12.71 22.09
CA THR A 41 10.90 -11.25 21.95
C THR A 41 10.95 -10.83 20.48
N PHE A 42 10.22 -9.79 20.11
CA PHE A 42 10.34 -9.22 18.76
C PHE A 42 11.63 -8.41 18.56
N PHE A 43 12.39 -8.14 19.63
CA PHE A 43 13.75 -7.61 19.50
C PHE A 43 14.71 -8.62 18.85
N ASP A 44 14.42 -9.93 18.92
CA ASP A 44 15.17 -11.01 18.27
C ASP A 44 14.68 -11.24 16.82
N THR A 45 14.46 -10.15 16.09
CA THR A 45 14.11 -10.14 14.66
C THR A 45 15.09 -9.24 13.91
N GLN A 46 15.15 -9.34 12.57
CA GLN A 46 15.98 -8.43 11.77
C GLN A 46 15.62 -6.96 12.02
N THR A 47 14.33 -6.65 12.14
CA THR A 47 13.85 -5.32 12.53
C THR A 47 14.31 -4.93 13.93
N GLY A 48 14.17 -5.81 14.92
CA GLY A 48 14.58 -5.55 16.30
C GLY A 48 16.09 -5.30 16.46
N PHE A 49 16.93 -6.10 15.79
CA PHE A 49 18.37 -5.87 15.75
C PHE A 49 18.72 -4.55 15.05
N ALA A 50 17.99 -4.19 13.99
CA ALA A 50 18.21 -2.94 13.29
C ALA A 50 17.80 -1.72 14.11
N VAL A 51 16.71 -1.79 14.89
CA VAL A 51 16.36 -0.78 15.90
C VAL A 51 17.50 -0.61 16.88
N ARG A 52 17.98 -1.70 17.50
CA ARG A 52 19.09 -1.65 18.47
C ARG A 52 20.39 -1.16 17.85
N ARG A 53 20.60 -1.30 16.54
CA ARG A 53 21.79 -0.82 15.85
C ARG A 53 21.73 0.69 15.58
N TRP A 54 20.60 1.21 15.11
CA TRP A 54 20.53 2.56 14.52
C TRP A 54 19.78 3.60 15.34
N CYS A 55 18.87 3.19 16.23
CA CYS A 55 18.08 4.12 17.03
C CYS A 55 18.80 4.61 18.30
N PRO A 56 19.50 3.76 19.10
CA PRO A 56 20.16 4.21 20.32
C PRO A 56 21.12 5.40 20.15
N PRO A 57 21.96 5.47 19.10
CA PRO A 57 22.85 6.63 18.91
C PRO A 57 22.14 7.96 18.72
N LEU A 58 20.89 7.95 18.21
CA LEU A 58 20.08 9.16 18.06
C LEU A 58 19.52 9.65 19.41
N LEU A 59 19.57 8.81 20.44
CA LEU A 59 19.10 9.09 21.80
C LEU A 59 20.25 9.11 22.82
N ASP A 60 21.48 9.32 22.34
CA ASP A 60 22.72 9.42 23.15
C ASP A 60 23.11 8.11 23.85
N LEU A 61 22.81 6.96 23.23
CA LEU A 61 23.20 5.63 23.71
C LEU A 61 24.13 4.93 22.73
N GLU A 62 24.93 3.99 23.24
CA GLU A 62 25.75 3.12 22.41
C GLU A 62 24.90 2.22 21.49
N PRO A 63 25.34 1.99 20.23
CA PRO A 63 24.74 0.98 19.38
C PRO A 63 24.68 -0.38 20.08
N HIS A 64 23.63 -1.14 19.81
CA HIS A 64 23.37 -2.48 20.34
C HIS A 64 23.13 -2.54 21.86
N CYS A 65 22.85 -1.42 22.53
CA CYS A 65 22.45 -1.43 23.93
C CYS A 65 21.23 -2.37 24.17
N PRO A 66 21.09 -2.94 25.38
CA PRO A 66 19.95 -3.79 25.72
C PRO A 66 18.62 -3.06 25.55
N ALA A 67 17.58 -3.75 25.06
CA ALA A 67 16.26 -3.17 24.85
C ALA A 67 15.66 -2.46 26.09
N PRO A 68 15.81 -2.98 27.34
CA PRO A 68 15.34 -2.26 28.52
C PRO A 68 16.04 -0.91 28.72
N HIS A 69 17.34 -0.81 28.43
CA HIS A 69 18.08 0.45 28.56
C HIS A 69 17.65 1.46 27.49
N TYR A 70 17.44 1.00 26.25
CA TYR A 70 16.90 1.83 25.17
C TYR A 70 15.54 2.42 25.54
N LEU A 71 14.60 1.59 26.02
CA LEU A 71 13.26 2.04 26.38
C LEU A 71 13.24 2.93 27.63
N ALA A 72 14.12 2.69 28.60
CA ALA A 72 14.29 3.59 29.74
C ALA A 72 14.72 4.99 29.27
N ARG A 73 15.73 5.08 28.41
CA ARG A 73 16.19 6.36 27.85
C ARG A 73 15.11 7.06 27.02
N ARG A 74 14.36 6.31 26.22
CA ARG A 74 13.23 6.84 25.44
C ARG A 74 12.20 7.51 26.37
N ARG A 75 11.87 6.86 27.50
CA ARG A 75 10.96 7.41 28.51
C ARG A 75 11.53 8.64 29.24
N GLU A 76 12.81 8.64 29.55
CA GLU A 76 13.49 9.79 30.18
C GLU A 76 13.42 11.05 29.31
N LEU A 77 13.60 10.89 28.00
CA LEU A 77 13.49 11.99 27.03
C LEU A 77 12.03 12.45 26.83
N GLY A 78 11.09 11.50 26.94
CA GLY A 78 9.68 11.69 26.65
C GLY A 78 9.35 11.57 25.16
N VAL A 79 8.08 11.28 24.87
CA VAL A 79 7.58 10.95 23.53
C VAL A 79 7.97 11.99 22.49
N VAL A 80 7.69 13.27 22.75
CA VAL A 80 7.89 14.36 21.79
C VAL A 80 9.35 14.51 21.38
N GLU A 81 10.28 14.45 22.34
CA GLU A 81 11.71 14.62 22.05
C GLU A 81 12.31 13.37 21.40
N ALA A 82 11.93 12.18 21.86
CA ALA A 82 12.35 10.93 21.24
C ALA A 82 11.87 10.83 19.78
N GLU A 83 10.59 11.14 19.54
CA GLU A 83 10.00 11.19 18.20
C GLU A 83 10.74 12.18 17.30
N ARG A 84 10.92 13.42 17.76
CA ARG A 84 11.62 14.46 17.00
C ARG A 84 13.04 14.05 16.62
N ARG A 85 13.82 13.48 17.55
CA ARG A 85 15.19 13.04 17.27
C ARG A 85 15.23 11.88 16.29
N LEU A 86 14.35 10.89 16.46
CA LEU A 86 14.29 9.71 15.59
C LEU A 86 13.84 10.11 14.18
N LEU A 87 12.72 10.81 14.04
CA LEU A 87 12.19 11.19 12.73
C LEU A 87 13.16 12.10 11.97
N ARG A 88 13.79 13.09 12.62
CA ARG A 88 14.83 13.92 11.98
C ARG A 88 16.07 13.11 11.65
N GLY A 89 16.46 12.17 12.50
CA GLY A 89 17.59 11.26 12.29
C GLY A 89 17.42 10.27 11.13
N SER A 90 16.18 10.11 10.62
CA SER A 90 15.91 9.32 9.41
C SER A 90 16.40 10.01 8.13
N GLY A 91 16.46 11.34 8.10
CA GLY A 91 16.78 12.14 6.92
C GLY A 91 15.70 12.10 5.82
N ILE A 92 14.46 11.75 6.18
CA ILE A 92 13.30 11.85 5.29
C ILE A 92 12.81 13.30 5.24
N THR A 93 12.58 13.82 4.03
CA THR A 93 12.21 15.23 3.78
C THR A 93 10.76 15.41 3.36
N ALA A 94 10.09 14.32 2.97
CA ALA A 94 8.65 14.28 2.77
C ALA A 94 8.06 12.92 3.15
N TYR A 95 6.93 12.95 3.83
CA TYR A 95 6.12 11.78 4.19
C TYR A 95 4.80 11.80 3.42
N LEU A 96 4.43 10.68 2.81
CA LEU A 96 3.07 10.46 2.30
C LEU A 96 2.40 9.46 3.26
N VAL A 97 1.41 9.96 4.00
CA VAL A 97 0.87 9.32 5.20
C VAL A 97 -0.52 8.77 4.92
N ASP A 98 -0.68 7.45 4.99
CA ASP A 98 -2.00 6.81 4.97
C ASP A 98 -2.66 6.95 6.34
N THR A 99 -3.76 7.73 6.38
CA THR A 99 -4.55 8.05 7.58
C THR A 99 -5.63 7.01 7.89
N GLY A 100 -5.63 5.89 7.17
CA GLY A 100 -6.64 4.84 7.21
C GLY A 100 -6.55 3.82 8.36
N LEU A 101 -5.73 4.07 9.38
CA LEU A 101 -5.57 3.17 10.53
C LEU A 101 -6.29 3.71 11.77
N PRO A 102 -6.90 2.82 12.59
CA PRO A 102 -7.75 3.24 13.70
C PRO A 102 -6.99 3.61 14.99
N ASP A 103 -5.66 3.44 15.01
CA ASP A 103 -4.83 3.73 16.19
C ASP A 103 -4.72 5.25 16.41
N ASP A 104 -4.38 5.67 17.63
CA ASP A 104 -4.09 7.07 17.99
C ASP A 104 -2.72 7.51 17.40
N LEU A 105 -2.69 7.66 16.07
CA LEU A 105 -1.51 8.02 15.30
C LEU A 105 -1.50 9.50 14.93
N THR A 106 -0.32 10.11 14.92
CA THR A 106 -0.08 11.45 14.40
C THR A 106 -0.64 11.59 12.98
N GLY A 107 -1.34 12.69 12.71
CA GLY A 107 -1.70 13.05 11.34
C GLY A 107 -0.49 13.56 10.55
N PRO A 108 -0.65 13.85 9.25
CA PRO A 108 0.42 14.36 8.40
C PRO A 108 1.11 15.60 8.99
N ALA A 109 0.34 16.60 9.45
CA ALA A 109 0.88 17.85 9.96
C ALA A 109 1.79 17.66 11.20
N GLU A 110 1.36 16.84 12.15
CA GLU A 110 2.15 16.52 13.35
C GLU A 110 3.44 15.77 12.99
N LEU A 111 3.32 14.74 12.14
CA LEU A 111 4.47 13.93 11.71
C LEU A 111 5.51 14.79 10.95
N GLY A 112 5.04 15.66 10.05
CA GLY A 112 5.89 16.61 9.32
C GLY A 112 6.62 17.58 10.26
N ALA A 113 5.92 18.14 11.25
CA ALA A 113 6.52 19.05 12.23
C ALA A 113 7.59 18.36 13.09
N ALA A 114 7.31 17.16 13.59
CA ALA A 114 8.26 16.37 14.38
C ALA A 114 9.50 16.01 13.55
N GLY A 115 9.29 15.52 12.32
CA GLY A 115 10.35 15.16 11.39
C GLY A 115 11.11 16.33 10.76
N GLY A 116 10.62 17.56 10.88
CA GLY A 116 11.17 18.71 10.15
C GLY A 116 11.05 18.55 8.63
N ALA A 117 9.94 17.98 8.18
CA ALA A 117 9.70 17.53 6.82
C ALA A 117 8.31 17.97 6.33
N ARG A 118 8.08 17.86 5.02
CA ARG A 118 6.74 17.99 4.46
C ARG A 118 5.96 16.71 4.72
N ALA A 119 4.64 16.81 4.81
CA ALA A 119 3.79 15.63 4.94
C ALA A 119 2.48 15.84 4.16
N HIS A 120 2.04 14.80 3.47
CA HIS A 120 0.85 14.80 2.62
C HIS A 120 -0.05 13.63 2.98
N GLU A 121 -1.36 13.83 2.86
CA GLU A 121 -2.35 12.80 3.18
C GLU A 121 -2.58 11.84 2.01
N ILE A 122 -2.58 10.54 2.32
CA ILE A 122 -3.15 9.48 1.50
C ILE A 122 -4.46 9.04 2.17
N VAL A 123 -5.55 9.06 1.43
CA VAL A 123 -6.86 8.65 1.93
C VAL A 123 -7.10 7.18 1.63
N ARG A 124 -7.45 6.39 2.66
CA ARG A 124 -7.84 4.98 2.49
C ARG A 124 -9.30 4.87 2.11
N LEU A 125 -9.56 4.34 0.92
CA LEU A 125 -10.91 4.27 0.34
C LEU A 125 -11.88 3.46 1.21
N GLU A 126 -11.43 2.35 1.79
CA GLU A 126 -12.30 1.51 2.61
C GLU A 126 -12.71 2.19 3.90
N LEU A 127 -11.81 2.92 4.56
CA LEU A 127 -12.15 3.67 5.78
C LEU A 127 -13.14 4.79 5.46
N LEU A 128 -12.90 5.52 4.37
CA LEU A 128 -13.82 6.56 3.91
C LEU A 128 -15.22 6.00 3.66
N ALA A 129 -15.33 4.85 2.99
CA ALA A 129 -16.60 4.17 2.76
C ALA A 129 -17.28 3.71 4.05
N GLU A 130 -16.51 3.19 5.01
CA GLU A 130 -17.03 2.79 6.33
C GLU A 130 -17.62 3.99 7.10
N GLN A 131 -16.93 5.13 7.09
CA GLN A 131 -17.38 6.38 7.74
C GLN A 131 -18.63 6.97 7.05
N VAL A 132 -18.68 6.94 5.72
CA VAL A 132 -19.87 7.37 4.97
C VAL A 132 -21.05 6.46 5.28
N ALA A 133 -20.82 5.14 5.38
CA ALA A 133 -21.86 4.18 5.73
C ALA A 133 -22.39 4.38 7.15
N ASP A 134 -21.58 4.87 8.10
CA ASP A 134 -22.02 5.15 9.47
C ASP A 134 -23.01 6.33 9.55
N THR A 135 -23.00 7.22 8.55
CA THR A 135 -23.86 8.42 8.51
C THR A 135 -24.96 8.34 7.44
N SER A 136 -24.98 7.28 6.63
CA SER A 136 -25.94 7.10 5.54
C SER A 136 -27.09 6.17 5.94
N GLY A 137 -28.33 6.65 5.81
CA GLY A 137 -29.53 5.89 6.22
C GLY A 137 -30.12 4.97 5.14
N THR A 138 -29.73 5.12 3.88
CA THR A 138 -30.24 4.34 2.74
C THR A 138 -29.12 3.96 1.77
N VAL A 139 -29.35 2.97 0.90
CA VAL A 139 -28.42 2.58 -0.17
C VAL A 139 -28.12 3.75 -1.11
N GLU A 140 -29.16 4.48 -1.52
CA GLU A 140 -29.03 5.64 -2.41
C GLU A 140 -28.19 6.75 -1.76
N SER A 141 -28.49 7.08 -0.50
CA SER A 141 -27.72 8.06 0.27
C SER A 141 -26.27 7.63 0.43
N PHE A 142 -26.02 6.34 0.71
CA PHE A 142 -24.66 5.82 0.85
C PHE A 142 -23.85 5.97 -0.44
N LEU A 143 -24.40 5.56 -1.58
CA LEU A 143 -23.70 5.62 -2.86
C LEU A 143 -23.47 7.07 -3.33
N GLY A 144 -24.46 7.95 -3.14
CA GLY A 144 -24.32 9.38 -3.44
C GLY A 144 -23.26 10.04 -2.56
N ASN A 145 -23.36 9.88 -1.25
CA ASN A 145 -22.43 10.45 -0.28
C ASN A 145 -21.00 9.89 -0.47
N LEU A 146 -20.85 8.63 -0.87
CA LEU A 146 -19.55 8.02 -1.13
C LEU A 146 -18.88 8.65 -2.35
N ALA A 147 -19.63 8.85 -3.44
CA ALA A 147 -19.13 9.54 -4.64
C ALA A 147 -18.69 10.97 -4.32
N GLU A 148 -19.51 11.72 -3.58
CA GLU A 148 -19.17 13.07 -3.13
C GLU A 148 -17.95 13.09 -2.21
N SER A 149 -17.85 12.14 -1.29
CA SER A 149 -16.74 12.06 -0.33
C SER A 149 -15.41 11.73 -1.01
N VAL A 150 -15.40 10.80 -1.98
CA VAL A 150 -14.20 10.50 -2.77
C VAL A 150 -13.79 11.72 -3.61
N HIS A 151 -14.75 12.40 -4.24
CA HIS A 151 -14.48 13.62 -5.00
C HIS A 151 -13.91 14.75 -4.11
N GLY A 152 -14.51 14.97 -2.94
CA GLY A 152 -14.03 15.94 -1.95
C GLY A 152 -12.62 15.61 -1.45
N ALA A 153 -12.38 14.34 -1.09
CA ALA A 153 -11.08 13.86 -0.65
C ALA A 153 -9.98 14.06 -1.72
N ALA A 154 -10.31 13.87 -3.00
CA ALA A 154 -9.36 14.05 -4.11
C ALA A 154 -8.82 15.49 -4.22
N SER A 155 -9.52 16.49 -3.66
CA SER A 155 -9.04 17.89 -3.66
C SER A 155 -7.87 18.13 -2.69
N GLY A 156 -7.81 17.38 -1.58
CA GLY A 156 -6.78 17.54 -0.54
C GLY A 156 -5.73 16.43 -0.55
N ALA A 157 -6.13 15.20 -0.87
CA ALA A 157 -5.26 14.04 -0.87
C ALA A 157 -4.21 14.10 -1.99
N ILE A 158 -3.06 13.48 -1.74
CA ILE A 158 -2.01 13.28 -2.73
C ILE A 158 -2.20 12.00 -3.54
N ALA A 159 -2.90 11.03 -2.95
CA ALA A 159 -3.18 9.71 -3.50
C ALA A 159 -4.31 9.04 -2.70
N PHE A 160 -4.85 7.97 -3.27
CA PHE A 160 -5.71 7.02 -2.55
C PHE A 160 -4.94 5.74 -2.25
N SER A 161 -5.28 5.07 -1.16
CA SER A 161 -4.85 3.71 -0.88
C SER A 161 -6.03 2.76 -0.80
N SER A 162 -5.79 1.50 -1.16
CA SER A 162 -6.74 0.41 -0.97
C SER A 162 -6.08 -0.80 -0.33
N VAL A 163 -6.83 -1.44 0.57
CA VAL A 163 -6.52 -2.72 1.22
C VAL A 163 -7.41 -3.86 0.71
N ALA A 164 -8.10 -3.68 -0.42
CA ALA A 164 -8.96 -4.69 -1.03
C ALA A 164 -8.25 -6.04 -1.23
N GLY A 165 -6.99 -6.01 -1.69
CA GLY A 165 -6.16 -7.21 -1.83
C GLY A 165 -5.83 -7.90 -0.50
N VAL A 166 -5.79 -7.17 0.61
CA VAL A 166 -5.61 -7.74 1.96
C VAL A 166 -6.91 -8.35 2.47
N ARG A 167 -8.05 -7.69 2.21
CA ARG A 167 -9.36 -8.08 2.78
C ARG A 167 -10.02 -9.24 2.05
N HIS A 168 -9.92 -9.28 0.74
CA HIS A 168 -10.62 -10.27 -0.10
C HIS A 168 -9.67 -11.08 -0.99
N GLY A 169 -8.38 -10.74 -1.01
CA GLY A 169 -7.40 -11.45 -1.82
C GLY A 169 -7.66 -11.37 -3.32
N LEU A 170 -7.21 -12.41 -4.00
CA LEU A 170 -7.08 -12.58 -5.46
C LEU A 170 -8.38 -12.77 -6.26
N ALA A 171 -9.54 -12.79 -5.59
CA ALA A 171 -10.81 -13.18 -6.20
C ALA A 171 -11.63 -12.00 -6.75
N LEU A 172 -11.10 -10.78 -6.71
CA LEU A 172 -11.79 -9.64 -7.32
C LEU A 172 -11.72 -9.74 -8.84
N ALA A 173 -12.87 -9.60 -9.49
CA ALA A 173 -12.90 -9.38 -10.92
C ALA A 173 -12.18 -8.05 -11.26
N PRO A 174 -11.38 -7.99 -12.32
CA PRO A 174 -10.65 -6.78 -12.67
C PRO A 174 -11.55 -5.70 -13.28
N GLU A 175 -12.66 -6.06 -13.92
CA GLU A 175 -13.62 -5.14 -14.57
C GLU A 175 -14.47 -4.36 -13.55
N PRO A 176 -14.95 -3.15 -13.89
CA PRO A 176 -15.83 -2.39 -12.99
C PRO A 176 -17.14 -3.14 -12.74
N PRO A 177 -17.71 -3.08 -11.52
CA PRO A 177 -19.04 -3.60 -11.26
C PRO A 177 -20.11 -2.75 -11.94
N ASP A 178 -21.23 -3.35 -12.33
CA ASP A 178 -22.38 -2.59 -12.82
C ASP A 178 -23.18 -1.94 -11.66
N ALA A 179 -24.01 -0.95 -11.99
CA ALA A 179 -24.77 -0.19 -10.99
C ALA A 179 -25.75 -1.06 -10.18
N GLY A 180 -26.32 -2.09 -10.79
CA GLY A 180 -27.23 -3.02 -10.12
C GLY A 180 -26.49 -3.94 -9.14
N GLU A 181 -25.31 -4.44 -9.53
CA GLU A 181 -24.41 -5.18 -8.64
C GLU A 181 -24.04 -4.35 -7.41
N VAL A 182 -23.63 -3.10 -7.62
CA VAL A 182 -23.23 -2.17 -6.54
C VAL A 182 -24.41 -1.88 -5.62
N GLY A 183 -25.59 -1.55 -6.16
CA GLY A 183 -26.78 -1.29 -5.35
C GLY A 183 -27.21 -2.49 -4.51
N GLY A 184 -27.20 -3.69 -5.10
CA GLY A 184 -27.52 -4.92 -4.40
C GLY A 184 -26.50 -5.26 -3.29
N ALA A 185 -25.21 -5.07 -3.56
CA ALA A 185 -24.15 -5.28 -2.58
C ALA A 185 -24.22 -4.28 -1.42
N ALA A 186 -24.42 -2.99 -1.73
CA ALA A 186 -24.63 -1.95 -0.73
C ALA A 186 -25.84 -2.27 0.17
N GLY A 187 -26.97 -2.70 -0.42
CA GLY A 187 -28.15 -3.09 0.35
C GLY A 187 -27.88 -4.24 1.32
N ARG A 188 -27.22 -5.31 0.86
CA ARG A 188 -26.88 -6.45 1.72
C ARG A 188 -25.89 -6.06 2.82
N TRP A 189 -24.85 -5.31 2.48
CA TRP A 189 -23.82 -4.91 3.42
C TRP A 189 -24.36 -3.94 4.48
N LEU A 190 -25.11 -2.90 4.08
CA LEU A 190 -25.71 -1.94 5.01
C LEU A 190 -26.72 -2.60 5.96
N ALA A 191 -27.49 -3.58 5.50
CA ALA A 191 -28.46 -4.29 6.33
C ALA A 191 -27.81 -5.19 7.40
N ALA A 192 -26.60 -5.69 7.15
CA ALA A 192 -25.91 -6.65 8.04
C ALA A 192 -24.78 -6.01 8.86
N ARG A 193 -24.29 -4.82 8.49
CA ARG A 193 -23.15 -4.19 9.15
C ARG A 193 -23.50 -3.65 10.54
N GLN A 194 -22.48 -3.53 11.36
CA GLN A 194 -22.50 -2.73 12.58
C GLN A 194 -21.81 -1.39 12.30
N VAL A 195 -22.13 -0.35 13.08
CA VAL A 195 -21.41 0.94 13.04
C VAL A 195 -19.92 0.71 13.30
N GLY A 196 -19.06 1.32 12.49
CA GLY A 196 -17.61 1.04 12.51
C GLY A 196 -17.21 -0.34 11.98
N GLY A 197 -18.14 -1.09 11.39
CA GLY A 197 -17.88 -2.41 10.81
C GLY A 197 -17.07 -2.32 9.51
N LYS A 198 -16.08 -3.21 9.37
CA LYS A 198 -15.18 -3.26 8.21
C LYS A 198 -15.91 -3.64 6.92
N LEU A 199 -15.60 -2.93 5.83
CA LEU A 199 -16.06 -3.25 4.49
C LEU A 199 -15.30 -4.45 3.90
N THR A 200 -15.99 -5.58 3.71
CA THR A 200 -15.38 -6.79 3.13
C THR A 200 -16.09 -7.30 1.89
N ASP A 201 -17.20 -6.68 1.49
CA ASP A 201 -17.95 -7.08 0.30
C ASP A 201 -17.11 -6.87 -0.98
N PRO A 202 -16.90 -7.92 -1.80
CA PRO A 202 -16.03 -7.84 -2.97
C PRO A 202 -16.51 -6.85 -4.04
N VAL A 203 -17.83 -6.70 -4.23
CA VAL A 203 -18.37 -5.79 -5.25
C VAL A 203 -18.10 -4.36 -4.83
N LEU A 204 -18.30 -4.04 -3.56
CA LEU A 204 -18.02 -2.71 -3.03
C LEU A 204 -16.52 -2.40 -2.99
N LEU A 205 -15.66 -3.36 -2.61
CA LEU A 205 -14.21 -3.18 -2.69
C LEU A 205 -13.74 -2.92 -4.14
N ARG A 206 -14.30 -3.65 -5.11
CA ARG A 206 -14.05 -3.44 -6.54
C ARG A 206 -14.55 -2.07 -6.99
N HIS A 207 -15.73 -1.66 -6.54
CA HIS A 207 -16.29 -0.33 -6.82
C HIS A 207 -15.35 0.79 -6.34
N LEU A 208 -14.85 0.69 -5.10
CA LEU A 208 -13.90 1.67 -4.55
C LEU A 208 -12.61 1.77 -5.36
N LEU A 209 -12.05 0.65 -5.81
CA LEU A 209 -10.86 0.68 -6.67
C LEU A 209 -11.11 1.47 -7.96
N TRP A 210 -12.26 1.26 -8.60
CA TRP A 210 -12.63 1.97 -9.81
C TRP A 210 -12.95 3.45 -9.57
N MET A 211 -13.50 3.81 -8.40
CA MET A 211 -13.61 5.21 -7.98
C MET A 211 -12.24 5.86 -7.79
N GLY A 212 -11.29 5.15 -7.17
CA GLY A 212 -9.90 5.58 -7.03
C GLY A 212 -9.25 5.81 -8.39
N VAL A 213 -9.40 4.87 -9.33
CA VAL A 213 -8.92 5.01 -10.71
C VAL A 213 -9.54 6.22 -11.41
N ALA A 214 -10.85 6.43 -11.28
CA ALA A 214 -11.55 7.55 -11.91
C ALA A 214 -11.15 8.93 -11.35
N SER A 215 -10.56 8.98 -10.15
CA SER A 215 -10.12 10.24 -9.54
C SER A 215 -8.92 10.90 -10.24
N GLY A 216 -8.14 10.14 -11.02
CA GLY A 216 -6.89 10.60 -11.63
C GLY A 216 -5.71 10.73 -10.67
N LEU A 217 -5.92 10.62 -9.35
CA LEU A 217 -4.83 10.56 -8.38
C LEU A 217 -4.14 9.19 -8.39
N PRO A 218 -2.84 9.12 -8.06
CA PRO A 218 -2.17 7.83 -7.89
C PRO A 218 -2.95 6.93 -6.90
N LEU A 219 -3.06 5.65 -7.25
CA LEU A 219 -3.74 4.64 -6.45
C LEU A 219 -2.74 3.61 -5.94
N GLN A 220 -2.57 3.56 -4.62
CA GLN A 220 -1.70 2.62 -3.94
C GLN A 220 -2.45 1.34 -3.56
N LEU A 221 -1.90 0.20 -3.93
CA LEU A 221 -2.55 -1.11 -3.80
C LEU A 221 -1.77 -1.99 -2.82
N HIS A 222 -2.41 -2.35 -1.70
CA HIS A 222 -1.89 -3.38 -0.82
C HIS A 222 -2.23 -4.77 -1.34
N THR A 223 -1.19 -5.58 -1.48
CA THR A 223 -1.28 -6.86 -2.19
C THR A 223 -1.53 -8.06 -1.26
N GLY A 224 -1.45 -7.86 0.06
CA GLY A 224 -1.68 -8.92 1.06
C GLY A 224 -0.55 -9.94 1.11
N ALA A 225 -0.76 -11.05 1.85
CA ALA A 225 0.26 -12.10 2.05
C ALA A 225 0.22 -13.20 0.97
N GLY A 226 -0.84 -13.30 0.17
CA GLY A 226 -0.95 -14.25 -0.95
C GLY A 226 -0.27 -13.73 -2.22
N ASP A 227 -0.03 -14.60 -3.20
CA ASP A 227 0.53 -14.22 -4.51
C ASP A 227 -0.48 -13.35 -5.27
N PRO A 228 -0.30 -12.02 -5.35
CA PRO A 228 -1.30 -11.14 -5.93
C PRO A 228 -1.28 -11.17 -7.49
N GLY A 229 -0.36 -11.94 -8.08
CA GLY A 229 0.10 -11.76 -9.45
C GLY A 229 -0.99 -11.82 -10.52
N PRO A 230 -1.85 -12.85 -10.55
CA PRO A 230 -2.91 -12.96 -11.57
C PRO A 230 -3.90 -11.80 -11.54
N TYR A 231 -4.32 -11.37 -10.34
CA TYR A 231 -5.28 -10.27 -10.18
C TYR A 231 -4.65 -8.94 -10.59
N LEU A 232 -3.48 -8.61 -10.06
CA LEU A 232 -2.80 -7.34 -10.38
C LEU A 232 -2.49 -7.22 -11.86
N THR A 233 -2.11 -8.31 -12.52
CA THR A 233 -1.86 -8.32 -13.97
C THR A 233 -3.11 -7.93 -14.75
N ARG A 234 -4.26 -8.50 -14.38
CA ARG A 234 -5.53 -8.20 -15.07
C ARG A 234 -6.03 -6.79 -14.74
N PHE A 235 -5.90 -6.36 -13.49
CA PHE A 235 -6.30 -5.02 -13.08
C PHE A 235 -5.43 -3.93 -13.72
N ALA A 236 -4.11 -4.13 -13.77
CA ALA A 236 -3.20 -3.24 -14.49
C ALA A 236 -3.55 -3.13 -15.98
N ARG A 237 -3.95 -4.24 -16.60
CA ARG A 237 -4.41 -4.26 -17.99
C ARG A 237 -5.73 -3.53 -18.17
N ALA A 238 -6.70 -3.75 -17.28
CA ALA A 238 -8.03 -3.12 -17.33
C ALA A 238 -7.98 -1.60 -17.12
N THR A 239 -6.96 -1.11 -16.40
CA THR A 239 -6.77 0.32 -16.09
C THR A 239 -5.79 1.03 -17.03
N ALA A 240 -5.21 0.31 -17.99
CA ALA A 240 -4.26 0.88 -18.94
C ALA A 240 -4.92 1.98 -19.79
N GLY A 241 -4.25 3.13 -19.89
CA GLY A 241 -4.74 4.28 -20.67
C GLY A 241 -5.76 5.17 -19.97
N LEU A 242 -6.12 4.90 -18.71
CA LEU A 242 -7.08 5.72 -17.95
C LEU A 242 -6.45 6.93 -17.23
N GLY A 243 -5.12 7.08 -17.27
CA GLY A 243 -4.41 8.26 -16.75
C GLY A 243 -4.08 8.23 -15.25
N THR A 244 -4.38 7.13 -14.56
CA THR A 244 -4.07 6.92 -13.14
C THR A 244 -2.86 6.02 -12.98
N ASP A 245 -1.88 6.46 -12.19
CA ASP A 245 -0.72 5.65 -11.82
C ASP A 245 -1.08 4.67 -10.70
N LEU A 246 -0.75 3.40 -10.88
CA LEU A 246 -0.90 2.35 -9.88
C LEU A 246 0.43 2.13 -9.17
N VAL A 247 0.41 2.10 -7.83
CA VAL A 247 1.61 1.83 -7.02
C VAL A 247 1.41 0.56 -6.23
N LEU A 248 2.19 -0.47 -6.54
CA LEU A 248 2.13 -1.77 -5.87
C LEU A 248 2.91 -1.71 -4.56
N LEU A 249 2.19 -1.81 -3.44
CA LEU A 249 2.78 -1.77 -2.11
C LEU A 249 3.12 -3.15 -1.58
N HIS A 250 4.29 -3.22 -0.94
CA HIS A 250 4.77 -4.31 -0.11
C HIS A 250 4.84 -5.64 -0.84
N GLY A 251 5.40 -5.64 -2.05
CA GLY A 251 5.39 -6.81 -2.93
C GLY A 251 6.05 -8.08 -2.37
N TYR A 252 6.83 -8.02 -1.28
CA TYR A 252 7.54 -9.18 -0.72
C TYR A 252 6.58 -10.24 -0.12
N PRO A 253 6.76 -11.55 -0.41
CA PRO A 253 7.90 -12.18 -1.10
C PRO A 253 7.80 -12.22 -2.64
N TYR A 254 6.76 -11.64 -3.22
CA TYR A 254 6.48 -11.54 -4.66
C TYR A 254 7.03 -10.24 -5.30
N HIS A 255 8.08 -9.64 -4.73
CA HIS A 255 8.60 -8.34 -5.18
C HIS A 255 9.11 -8.38 -6.62
N ARG A 256 9.61 -9.53 -7.08
CA ARG A 256 9.96 -9.76 -8.49
C ARG A 256 8.74 -9.66 -9.43
N HIS A 257 7.57 -10.12 -8.99
CA HIS A 257 6.33 -9.98 -9.77
C HIS A 257 5.89 -8.52 -9.84
N ALA A 258 5.95 -7.79 -8.73
CA ALA A 258 5.66 -6.35 -8.72
C ALA A 258 6.61 -5.57 -9.64
N ALA A 259 7.91 -5.89 -9.61
CA ALA A 259 8.91 -5.30 -10.50
C ALA A 259 8.65 -5.64 -11.98
N HIS A 260 8.27 -6.88 -12.27
CA HIS A 260 7.90 -7.32 -13.61
C HIS A 260 6.69 -6.54 -14.16
N LEU A 261 5.64 -6.36 -13.35
CA LEU A 261 4.48 -5.56 -13.75
C LEU A 261 4.85 -4.10 -14.01
N ALA A 262 5.73 -3.53 -13.19
CA ALA A 262 6.26 -2.18 -13.42
C ALA A 262 7.06 -2.08 -14.73
N GLY A 263 7.75 -3.16 -15.14
CA GLY A 263 8.44 -3.24 -16.43
C GLY A 263 7.51 -3.36 -17.65
N ILE A 264 6.32 -3.96 -17.49
CA ILE A 264 5.37 -4.17 -18.59
C ILE A 264 4.41 -3.00 -18.78
N PHE A 265 3.82 -2.50 -17.70
CA PHE A 265 2.71 -1.53 -17.78
C PHE A 265 3.19 -0.11 -17.51
N PRO A 266 3.07 0.84 -18.44
CA PRO A 266 3.59 2.21 -18.30
C PRO A 266 3.19 2.94 -17.01
N HIS A 267 1.94 2.78 -16.58
CA HIS A 267 1.36 3.42 -15.40
C HIS A 267 1.53 2.66 -14.08
N VAL A 268 2.25 1.52 -14.06
CA VAL A 268 2.45 0.71 -12.84
C VAL A 268 3.83 0.93 -12.23
N TYR A 269 3.89 1.21 -10.94
CA TYR A 269 5.11 1.43 -10.14
C TYR A 269 5.18 0.40 -9.01
N ALA A 270 6.39 0.17 -8.48
CA ALA A 270 6.60 -0.74 -7.37
C ALA A 270 7.35 -0.05 -6.23
N ASP A 271 6.90 -0.32 -5.00
CA ASP A 271 7.60 0.15 -3.81
C ASP A 271 8.70 -0.83 -3.36
N LEU A 272 9.65 -0.34 -2.56
CA LEU A 272 10.64 -1.20 -1.89
C LEU A 272 10.09 -1.78 -0.58
N GLY A 273 9.24 -1.00 0.10
CA GLY A 273 8.54 -1.39 1.32
C GLY A 273 9.46 -1.77 2.49
N PRO A 274 8.87 -2.38 3.53
CA PRO A 274 9.62 -2.83 4.71
C PRO A 274 10.49 -4.07 4.44
N ALA A 275 10.52 -4.58 3.19
CA ALA A 275 11.19 -5.82 2.82
C ALA A 275 12.71 -5.76 3.05
N LEU A 276 13.32 -4.59 2.82
CA LEU A 276 14.75 -4.39 3.05
C LEU A 276 15.14 -4.58 4.51
N VAL A 277 14.33 -4.01 5.42
CA VAL A 277 14.52 -4.15 6.88
C VAL A 277 14.25 -5.58 7.32
N ARG A 278 13.12 -6.15 6.88
CA ARG A 278 12.70 -7.52 7.25
C ARG A 278 13.71 -8.58 6.83
N SER A 279 14.37 -8.37 5.70
CA SER A 279 15.39 -9.29 5.19
C SER A 279 16.77 -9.07 5.82
N GLY A 280 16.94 -8.01 6.61
CA GLY A 280 18.17 -7.70 7.34
C GLY A 280 19.40 -7.71 6.44
N ALA A 281 20.38 -8.56 6.77
CA ALA A 281 21.61 -8.71 5.98
C ALA A 281 21.38 -9.11 4.51
N ARG A 282 20.22 -9.70 4.17
CA ARG A 282 19.82 -10.05 2.80
C ARG A 282 18.99 -8.96 2.11
N GLY A 283 18.67 -7.86 2.79
CA GLY A 283 18.00 -6.69 2.20
C GLY A 283 18.64 -6.19 0.89
N PRO A 284 19.98 -6.06 0.80
CA PRO A 284 20.65 -5.72 -0.46
C PRO A 284 20.37 -6.69 -1.61
N ALA A 285 20.19 -7.99 -1.34
CA ALA A 285 19.85 -8.96 -2.37
C ALA A 285 18.42 -8.74 -2.89
N VAL A 286 17.45 -8.49 -2.00
CA VAL A 286 16.07 -8.14 -2.40
C VAL A 286 16.06 -6.84 -3.23
N PHE A 287 16.88 -5.86 -2.85
CA PHE A 287 17.03 -4.63 -3.61
C PHE A 287 17.61 -4.89 -5.02
N ALA A 288 18.65 -5.71 -5.13
CA ALA A 288 19.23 -6.10 -6.42
C ALA A 288 18.19 -6.80 -7.32
N GLU A 289 17.40 -7.72 -6.78
CA GLU A 289 16.34 -8.42 -7.53
C GLU A 289 15.24 -7.49 -8.07
N LEU A 290 14.95 -6.40 -7.35
CA LEU A 290 14.04 -5.36 -7.85
C LEU A 290 14.64 -4.60 -9.03
N LEU A 291 15.93 -4.25 -8.94
CA LEU A 291 16.68 -3.56 -9.99
C LEU A 291 16.91 -4.44 -11.24
N GLU A 292 16.90 -5.77 -11.09
CA GLU A 292 17.01 -6.69 -12.23
C GLU A 292 15.82 -6.61 -13.19
N LEU A 293 14.62 -6.30 -12.68
CA LEU A 293 13.37 -6.44 -13.43
C LEU A 293 12.66 -5.10 -13.69
N ALA A 294 12.66 -4.19 -12.73
CA ALA A 294 11.94 -2.93 -12.85
C ALA A 294 12.82 -1.84 -13.48
N PRO A 295 12.28 -1.03 -14.40
CA PRO A 295 12.91 0.23 -14.77
C PRO A 295 13.15 1.08 -13.52
N PHE A 296 14.37 1.60 -13.34
CA PHE A 296 14.73 2.34 -12.11
C PHE A 296 13.85 3.57 -11.86
N GLY A 297 13.32 4.18 -12.93
CA GLY A 297 12.37 5.29 -12.87
C GLY A 297 11.00 4.93 -12.30
N LYS A 298 10.77 3.65 -11.96
CA LYS A 298 9.49 3.11 -11.52
C LYS A 298 9.54 2.44 -10.14
N LEU A 299 10.69 2.53 -9.49
CA LEU A 299 10.91 2.07 -8.12
C LEU A 299 10.81 3.25 -7.15
N LEU A 300 10.13 3.05 -6.03
CA LEU A 300 9.86 4.08 -5.05
C LEU A 300 10.28 3.63 -3.64
N PHE A 301 11.05 4.47 -2.94
CA PHE A 301 11.33 4.25 -1.52
C PHE A 301 10.05 4.40 -0.68
N SER A 302 9.77 3.41 0.15
CA SER A 302 8.74 3.45 1.20
C SER A 302 9.25 2.75 2.45
N SER A 303 8.95 3.31 3.61
CA SER A 303 9.24 2.65 4.88
C SER A 303 8.16 1.62 5.23
N GLY A 304 6.90 1.91 4.88
CA GLY A 304 5.74 1.22 5.42
C GLY A 304 5.73 1.23 6.96
N ALA A 305 6.38 2.21 7.58
CA ALA A 305 6.46 2.36 9.03
C ALA A 305 5.10 2.74 9.61
N ARG A 306 4.82 2.26 10.82
CA ARG A 306 3.58 2.50 11.57
C ARG A 306 3.88 2.53 13.05
N GLY A 307 3.35 3.52 13.75
CA GLY A 307 3.29 3.57 15.22
C GLY A 307 4.61 3.92 15.90
N LEU A 308 5.73 3.33 15.46
CA LEU A 308 7.05 3.57 16.04
C LEU A 308 7.91 4.48 15.15
N PRO A 309 8.41 5.64 15.65
CA PRO A 309 9.32 6.50 14.88
C PRO A 309 10.63 5.80 14.52
N GLU A 310 11.03 4.79 15.30
CA GLU A 310 12.18 3.92 15.03
C GLU A 310 12.09 3.26 13.65
N LEU A 311 10.90 2.84 13.22
CA LEU A 311 10.74 2.12 11.96
C LEU A 311 11.05 2.99 10.74
N HIS A 312 10.88 4.31 10.81
CA HIS A 312 11.28 5.24 9.76
C HIS A 312 12.82 5.33 9.67
N VAL A 313 13.50 5.44 10.81
CA VAL A 313 14.98 5.44 10.87
C VAL A 313 15.53 4.16 10.27
N VAL A 314 14.97 3.03 10.70
CA VAL A 314 15.46 1.71 10.31
C VAL A 314 15.24 1.48 8.81
N ALA A 315 14.10 1.87 8.26
CA ALA A 315 13.85 1.80 6.82
C ALA A 315 14.83 2.67 6.02
N ALA A 316 15.01 3.93 6.42
CA ALA A 316 15.91 4.85 5.73
C ALA A 316 17.36 4.35 5.75
N ARG A 317 17.83 3.82 6.88
CA ARG A 317 19.19 3.27 7.03
C ARG A 317 19.37 1.98 6.23
N ALA A 318 18.40 1.07 6.27
CA ALA A 318 18.45 -0.17 5.48
C ALA A 318 18.48 0.11 3.98
N TYR A 319 17.69 1.09 3.50
CA TYR A 319 17.73 1.52 2.10
C TYR A 319 19.10 2.05 1.70
N ARG A 320 19.67 2.98 2.48
CA ARG A 320 21.00 3.56 2.20
C ARG A 320 22.10 2.50 2.20
N GLU A 321 22.04 1.53 3.12
CA GLU A 321 22.98 0.39 3.11
C GLU A 321 22.80 -0.50 1.89
N ALA A 322 21.57 -0.79 1.47
CA ALA A 322 21.28 -1.58 0.28
C ALA A 322 21.81 -0.90 -0.99
N VAL A 323 21.53 0.39 -1.16
CA VAL A 323 22.06 1.22 -2.27
C VAL A 323 23.58 1.20 -2.26
N GLY A 324 24.21 1.48 -1.11
CA GLY A 324 25.66 1.53 -1.00
C GLY A 324 26.35 0.20 -1.31
N ARG A 325 25.74 -0.93 -0.92
CA ARG A 325 26.28 -2.27 -1.20
C ARG A 325 26.07 -2.70 -2.65
N VAL A 326 24.87 -2.52 -3.19
CA VAL A 326 24.54 -3.00 -4.54
C VAL A 326 25.17 -2.09 -5.60
N LEU A 327 24.83 -0.80 -5.59
CA LEU A 327 25.34 0.12 -6.60
C LEU A 327 26.84 0.39 -6.42
N GLY A 328 27.31 0.44 -5.17
CA GLY A 328 28.74 0.55 -4.89
C GLY A 328 29.54 -0.66 -5.38
N GLY A 329 28.98 -1.88 -5.26
CA GLY A 329 29.56 -3.09 -5.81
C GLY A 329 29.65 -3.03 -7.34
N TRP A 330 28.55 -2.68 -8.02
CA TRP A 330 28.54 -2.55 -9.48
C TRP A 330 29.50 -1.49 -10.02
N VAL A 331 29.71 -0.40 -9.28
CA VAL A 331 30.73 0.60 -9.63
C VAL A 331 32.15 0.04 -9.43
N ALA A 332 32.40 -0.67 -8.32
CA ALA A 332 33.71 -1.27 -8.06
C ALA A 332 34.08 -2.33 -9.11
N ASP A 333 33.09 -3.09 -9.59
CA ASP A 333 33.26 -4.11 -10.63
C ASP A 333 33.37 -3.52 -12.05
N GLY A 334 33.24 -2.19 -12.20
CA GLY A 334 33.28 -1.51 -13.49
C GLY A 334 32.03 -1.72 -14.35
N ALA A 335 30.96 -2.30 -13.80
CA ALA A 335 29.69 -2.46 -14.50
C ALA A 335 28.98 -1.11 -14.68
N TRP A 336 29.09 -0.20 -13.70
CA TRP A 336 28.44 1.10 -13.69
C TRP A 336 29.43 2.24 -13.47
N SER A 337 29.13 3.43 -14.01
CA SER A 337 29.82 4.65 -13.62
C SER A 337 29.34 5.13 -12.25
N ARG A 338 30.21 5.81 -11.48
CA ARG A 338 29.82 6.44 -10.21
C ARG A 338 28.65 7.41 -10.38
N THR A 339 28.71 8.22 -11.44
CA THR A 339 27.70 9.24 -11.75
C THR A 339 26.33 8.61 -12.02
N ASP A 340 26.27 7.51 -12.76
CA ASP A 340 25.01 6.80 -13.00
C ASP A 340 24.45 6.17 -11.73
N ALA A 341 25.30 5.57 -10.91
CA ALA A 341 24.89 5.02 -9.62
C ALA A 341 24.29 6.09 -8.70
N GLU A 342 24.92 7.26 -8.58
CA GLU A 342 24.42 8.39 -7.79
C GLU A 342 23.10 8.94 -8.35
N ARG A 343 22.98 9.07 -9.68
CA ARG A 343 21.75 9.49 -10.35
C ARG A 343 20.59 8.52 -10.10
N VAL A 344 20.83 7.21 -10.23
CA VAL A 344 19.80 6.17 -9.97
C VAL A 344 19.43 6.12 -8.49
N ALA A 345 20.40 6.24 -7.59
CA ALA A 345 20.15 6.28 -6.16
C ALA A 345 19.23 7.47 -5.77
N ALA A 346 19.51 8.67 -6.28
CA ALA A 346 18.69 9.86 -6.04
C ALA A 346 17.28 9.73 -6.67
N MET A 347 17.20 9.11 -7.83
CA MET A 347 15.94 8.85 -8.54
C MET A 347 14.99 7.97 -7.72
N ILE A 348 15.48 6.85 -7.19
CA ILE A 348 14.68 5.92 -6.37
C ILE A 348 14.37 6.51 -4.98
N ALA A 349 15.32 7.27 -4.42
CA ALA A 349 15.21 7.88 -3.10
C ALA A 349 14.12 8.96 -3.02
N ALA A 350 13.96 9.77 -4.07
CA ALA A 350 13.03 10.91 -4.06
C ALA A 350 12.42 11.22 -5.43
N GLY A 351 13.25 11.32 -6.48
CA GLY A 351 12.83 11.93 -7.75
C GLY A 351 11.67 11.22 -8.46
N ASN A 352 11.55 9.90 -8.30
CA ASN A 352 10.41 9.15 -8.83
C ASN A 352 9.11 9.48 -8.08
N ALA A 353 9.14 9.52 -6.76
CA ALA A 353 7.97 9.86 -5.95
C ALA A 353 7.55 11.32 -6.20
N GLU A 354 8.49 12.25 -6.30
CA GLU A 354 8.20 13.65 -6.61
C GLU A 354 7.46 13.81 -7.94
N ARG A 355 7.82 13.02 -8.95
CA ARG A 355 7.15 13.00 -10.26
C ARG A 355 5.78 12.36 -10.22
N VAL A 356 5.66 11.15 -9.65
CA VAL A 356 4.40 10.39 -9.61
C VAL A 356 3.32 11.15 -8.84
N TYR A 357 3.70 11.74 -7.70
CA TYR A 357 2.78 12.43 -6.80
C TYR A 357 2.69 13.95 -7.06
N GLY A 358 3.43 14.50 -8.04
CA GLY A 358 3.38 15.93 -8.37
C GLY A 358 3.81 16.85 -7.22
N LEU A 359 4.80 16.42 -6.41
CA LEU A 359 5.15 17.11 -5.16
C LEU A 359 5.74 18.50 -5.37
N ALA A 360 6.36 18.77 -6.52
CA ALA A 360 6.94 20.08 -6.84
C ALA A 360 5.86 21.10 -7.28
N GLU A 361 4.88 20.69 -8.08
CA GLU A 361 3.82 21.56 -8.62
C GLU A 361 2.86 22.03 -7.52
N ARG A 362 2.60 21.17 -6.53
CA ARG A 362 1.80 21.54 -5.35
C ARG A 362 2.50 22.54 -4.43
N GLN A 363 3.82 22.71 -4.53
CA GLN A 363 4.55 23.73 -3.78
C GLN A 363 4.44 25.11 -4.43
N THR A 364 4.28 25.18 -5.75
CA THR A 364 4.18 26.44 -6.50
C THR A 364 2.74 26.92 -6.68
N GLY A 365 1.74 26.15 -6.25
CA GLY A 365 0.33 26.46 -6.44
C GLY A 365 -0.12 26.39 -7.90
N GLN A 366 0.68 25.77 -8.78
CA GLN A 366 0.32 25.56 -10.18
C GLN A 366 -0.57 24.31 -10.31
N PRO A 367 -1.56 24.32 -11.21
CA PRO A 367 -2.35 23.12 -11.49
C PRO A 367 -1.43 22.00 -12.01
N VAL A 368 -1.65 20.78 -11.53
CA VAL A 368 -0.89 19.60 -11.91
C VAL A 368 -1.03 19.38 -13.42
N SER A 369 -0.01 19.74 -14.18
CA SER A 369 0.01 19.72 -15.65
C SER A 369 0.64 18.40 -16.09
N ARG A 370 -0.16 17.33 -16.15
CA ARG A 370 0.32 16.06 -16.72
C ARG A 370 0.35 16.17 -18.25
N PRO A 371 1.50 15.90 -18.91
CA PRO A 371 1.51 15.80 -20.35
C PRO A 371 0.61 14.64 -20.78
N PRO A 372 -0.17 14.77 -21.88
CA PRO A 372 -0.93 13.66 -22.40
C PRO A 372 0.02 12.51 -22.72
N TYR A 373 -0.32 11.32 -22.24
CA TYR A 373 0.39 10.09 -22.56
C TYR A 373 0.32 9.87 -24.07
N GLU A 374 1.44 10.03 -24.77
CA GLU A 374 1.58 9.57 -26.15
C GLU A 374 1.62 8.05 -26.12
N ALA A 375 0.46 7.42 -26.36
CA ALA A 375 0.42 6.00 -26.68
C ALA A 375 1.41 5.75 -27.81
N GLY A 376 2.34 4.82 -27.56
CA GLY A 376 3.31 4.38 -28.55
C GLY A 376 2.60 4.14 -29.88
N ARG A 377 3.10 4.77 -30.95
CA ARG A 377 2.59 4.62 -32.30
C ARG A 377 2.68 3.14 -32.68
N ASP A 378 1.58 2.42 -32.51
CA ASP A 378 1.43 1.09 -33.07
C ASP A 378 1.26 1.23 -34.58
N VAL A 379 2.10 0.47 -35.28
CA VAL A 379 2.08 0.26 -36.71
C VAL A 379 0.76 -0.43 -37.05
N SER A 380 -0.22 0.38 -37.43
CA SER A 380 -1.32 0.10 -38.36
C SER A 380 -1.58 -1.37 -38.69
N HIS A 381 -2.72 -1.92 -38.22
CA HIS A 381 -3.59 -2.82 -38.99
C HIS A 381 -5.05 -2.67 -38.51
N GLY A 382 -5.84 -1.94 -39.31
CA GLY A 382 -7.21 -2.26 -39.75
C GLY A 382 -8.35 -2.54 -38.75
N SER A 383 -9.37 -1.68 -38.84
CA SER A 383 -10.80 -1.89 -38.51
C SER A 383 -11.18 -1.76 -37.01
N GLY A 384 -12.02 -0.84 -36.54
CA GLY A 384 -13.01 -0.02 -37.22
C GLY A 384 -14.38 -0.14 -36.54
N ALA A 385 -14.55 0.38 -35.32
CA ALA A 385 -15.87 0.66 -34.73
C ALA A 385 -15.77 1.72 -33.62
N ARG A 386 -16.17 2.95 -33.92
CA ARG A 386 -16.42 4.02 -32.93
C ARG A 386 -17.83 3.85 -32.37
N LEU A 387 -17.97 3.78 -31.05
CA LEU A 387 -19.24 4.01 -30.35
C LEU A 387 -19.24 5.45 -29.81
N MET A 388 -20.27 6.20 -30.20
CA MET A 388 -20.67 7.49 -29.60
C MET A 388 -21.91 7.25 -28.72
N PRO A 389 -22.17 8.12 -27.72
CA PRO A 389 -23.16 7.86 -26.67
C PRO A 389 -24.57 8.24 -27.15
N VAL A 390 -25.59 7.47 -26.72
CA VAL A 390 -26.99 7.80 -26.95
C VAL A 390 -27.69 7.98 -25.61
N GLY A 391 -28.28 9.17 -25.45
CA GLY A 391 -29.07 9.58 -24.29
C GLY A 391 -30.52 9.08 -24.31
N LEU A 392 -31.15 9.33 -23.17
CA LEU A 392 -32.52 9.02 -22.77
C LEU A 392 -33.62 9.46 -23.75
N ALA A 393 -34.61 8.58 -23.98
CA ALA A 393 -36.04 8.89 -23.99
C ALA A 393 -36.86 7.58 -24.02
N GLY A 394 -37.89 7.49 -23.17
CA GLY A 394 -38.79 6.33 -23.07
C GLY A 394 -39.98 6.34 -24.02
N THR A 395 -40.70 5.22 -24.10
CA THR A 395 -42.19 5.11 -24.18
C THR A 395 -42.64 3.63 -24.28
N THR A 396 -43.45 3.21 -23.30
CA THR A 396 -44.64 2.32 -23.31
C THR A 396 -44.84 1.19 -24.37
N GLY A 397 -44.77 -0.07 -23.88
CA GLY A 397 -45.72 -1.23 -24.03
C GLY A 397 -46.11 -1.80 -25.42
N PRO A 398 -46.81 -2.98 -25.50
CA PRO A 398 -47.26 -3.92 -24.46
C PRO A 398 -46.87 -5.41 -24.71
N ALA A 399 -47.51 -6.30 -23.93
CA ALA A 399 -47.11 -7.65 -23.54
C ALA A 399 -47.57 -8.84 -24.42
N GLY A 400 -46.87 -9.98 -24.23
CA GLY A 400 -47.41 -11.36 -24.22
C GLY A 400 -46.97 -12.29 -25.37
N PRO A 401 -47.03 -13.65 -25.22
CA PRO A 401 -47.12 -14.46 -24.01
C PRO A 401 -46.11 -15.63 -23.93
N THR A 402 -46.10 -16.21 -22.73
CA THR A 402 -45.61 -17.49 -22.21
C THR A 402 -45.51 -18.69 -23.17
N LEU A 403 -44.39 -19.43 -23.07
CA LEU A 403 -44.35 -20.88 -23.30
C LEU A 403 -43.52 -21.61 -22.24
N THR A 404 -44.22 -22.48 -21.53
CA THR A 404 -43.82 -23.51 -20.57
C THR A 404 -43.18 -24.73 -21.24
N GLY A 405 -42.21 -25.37 -20.58
CA GLY A 405 -41.80 -26.75 -20.91
C GLY A 405 -40.55 -27.23 -20.15
N PRO A 406 -40.61 -28.33 -19.36
CA PRO A 406 -39.57 -28.71 -18.40
C PRO A 406 -38.65 -29.86 -18.84
N ALA A 407 -37.65 -30.15 -17.98
CA ALA A 407 -36.90 -31.40 -17.75
C ALA A 407 -35.43 -31.44 -18.23
N PRO A 408 -34.56 -32.35 -17.72
CA PRO A 408 -34.57 -33.07 -16.44
C PRO A 408 -33.24 -32.95 -15.65
N THR A 409 -33.33 -33.29 -14.37
CA THR A 409 -32.24 -33.55 -13.43
C THR A 409 -31.44 -34.81 -13.78
N ALA A 410 -30.11 -34.74 -13.67
CA ALA A 410 -29.22 -35.90 -13.64
C ALA A 410 -28.43 -35.92 -12.30
N PRO A 411 -28.21 -37.11 -11.70
CA PRO A 411 -27.72 -37.23 -10.32
C PRO A 411 -26.19 -37.19 -10.24
N THR A 412 -25.68 -36.50 -9.22
CA THR A 412 -24.28 -36.54 -8.78
C THR A 412 -24.00 -37.83 -8.00
N PRO A 413 -22.91 -38.56 -8.28
CA PRO A 413 -22.52 -39.73 -7.49
C PRO A 413 -21.87 -39.31 -6.16
N ARG A 414 -22.24 -40.05 -5.10
CA ARG A 414 -21.72 -39.93 -3.72
C ARG A 414 -20.23 -40.28 -3.66
N VAL A 415 -19.45 -39.44 -2.98
CA VAL A 415 -18.10 -39.75 -2.49
C VAL A 415 -18.23 -40.39 -1.10
N PRO A 416 -17.55 -41.52 -0.82
CA PRO A 416 -17.56 -42.14 0.50
C PRO A 416 -16.65 -41.37 1.48
N ALA A 417 -17.11 -41.31 2.74
CA ALA A 417 -16.45 -40.68 3.87
C ALA A 417 -15.05 -41.29 4.13
N GLN A 418 -14.07 -40.43 4.39
CA GLN A 418 -12.77 -40.83 4.94
C GLN A 418 -12.87 -40.86 6.47
N ASP A 419 -12.43 -41.98 7.02
CA ASP A 419 -12.30 -42.25 8.45
C ASP A 419 -11.30 -41.32 9.15
N ASP A 420 -11.69 -40.87 10.34
CA ASP A 420 -10.94 -40.05 11.29
C ASP A 420 -10.05 -40.97 12.19
N PRO A 421 -8.71 -40.88 12.14
CA PRO A 421 -7.83 -41.69 12.96
C PRO A 421 -7.46 -40.97 14.27
N ALA A 422 -8.46 -40.70 15.11
CA ALA A 422 -8.24 -40.06 16.42
C ALA A 422 -9.02 -40.74 17.57
N ALA A 423 -9.07 -42.07 17.59
CA ALA A 423 -9.65 -42.81 18.72
C ALA A 423 -8.95 -44.16 18.97
N ARG A 424 -7.71 -44.14 19.45
CA ARG A 424 -7.07 -45.38 19.96
C ARG A 424 -5.90 -45.18 20.93
N VAL A 425 -6.02 -44.38 21.99
CA VAL A 425 -5.17 -44.54 23.18
C VAL A 425 -5.94 -44.12 24.44
N ARG A 426 -6.42 -45.10 25.22
CA ARG A 426 -6.59 -45.06 26.69
C ARG A 426 -7.26 -46.37 27.13
N ARG A 427 -6.44 -47.38 27.37
CA ARG A 427 -6.62 -48.46 28.36
C ARG A 427 -5.35 -49.30 28.35
N GLY A 428 -4.54 -49.08 29.38
CA GLY A 428 -3.28 -49.71 29.71
C GLY A 428 -2.88 -49.14 31.06
#